data_AF-A0AAQ2XL17-F1
#
_entry.id   AF-A0AAQ2XL17-F1
#
_cell.length_a   1.000
_cell.length_b   1.000
_cell.length_c   1.000
_cell.angle_alpha   90.00
_cell.angle_beta   90.00
_cell.angle_gamma   90.00
#
_symmetry.space_group_name_H-M   'P 1'
#
loop_
_entity.id
_entity.type
_entity.pdbx_description
1 polymer ?
#
loop_
_entity_poly.entity_id
_entity_poly.type
_entity_poly.pdbx_seq_one_letter_code
_entity_poly.pdbx_strand_id
1 'polypeptide(L)'
;MNILQSVEQAARCGELDLEEQEDKELSETIIQELRDEYPDAKEEGLRKTAELELKRRKDIEELNAKIKALQQPKNLKDLKKKLNFAKKLWLLEHTKHEPKGKTAVTKCPPALSDRIVTDILEKNMVFAVIGEDEADYEKAPLRFYNPDSGLYTQDERILGKLALIIKRDITTSGNRNIMRWLRLEAKEKKLSNGMELIPVGNGVYNRRTQTLSDFNPYFVFTSKIKTEWRADIAEPNINGWTPSKFLLDLANGNPDKAMLLKQILGCCVCVNHITDKAFFLIDDEIGSTGKSTFEQAIINLVGDENAGSLLLKEFEEPFTLATAMDKTVIIGDDNHPGDYNEKSVNFKRMVTGERILVNPKGLPPYTSRSKATVIQSMNSIPKFADTTGGLTRRIVMIKFNHHFKKTPEGDKVKHDYIYRDDVLEWLLHEALETDISIIRQLDESAAELHKMELESDPVLYYMEIYFPLLKSTRIPTYFLFKDFLAHMASENRPSRINQSTFTKRARKYLPPGWKSGKQRPGDGWKDQDRERLNDYISDNPKYHCQPVKPDDPVNCFYQVELVPDKVEQN
;
A
#
# COMPACT_ATOMS: atom_id res chain seq x y z
N MET A 1 8.92 -27.43 57.72
CA MET A 1 9.97 -27.02 56.76
C MET A 1 10.95 -28.17 56.43
N ASN A 2 11.41 -28.97 57.40
CA ASN A 2 12.41 -30.04 57.13
C ASN A 2 11.93 -31.27 56.33
N ILE A 3 10.64 -31.62 56.34
CA ILE A 3 10.15 -32.84 55.66
C ILE A 3 9.99 -32.63 54.15
N LEU A 4 9.56 -31.43 53.72
CA LEU A 4 9.47 -31.09 52.29
C LEU A 4 10.84 -31.05 51.63
N GLN A 5 11.86 -30.51 52.31
CA GLN A 5 13.24 -30.51 51.81
C GLN A 5 13.85 -31.91 51.74
N SER A 6 13.53 -32.82 52.67
CA SER A 6 14.05 -34.19 52.62
C SER A 6 13.39 -35.02 51.50
N VAL A 7 12.11 -34.79 51.22
CA VAL A 7 11.39 -35.45 50.12
C VAL A 7 11.87 -34.94 48.75
N GLU A 8 12.11 -33.63 48.61
CA GLU A 8 12.73 -33.06 47.39
C GLU A 8 14.16 -33.54 47.18
N GLN A 9 14.95 -33.71 48.25
CA GLN A 9 16.31 -34.28 48.15
C GLN A 9 16.29 -35.76 47.78
N ALA A 10 15.39 -36.57 48.36
CA ALA A 10 15.26 -37.98 48.03
C ALA A 10 14.77 -38.20 46.59
N ALA A 11 13.85 -37.36 46.10
CA ALA A 11 13.40 -37.39 44.70
C ALA A 11 14.54 -37.05 43.74
N ARG A 12 15.34 -36.02 44.05
CA ARG A 12 16.55 -35.67 43.27
C ARG A 12 17.60 -36.78 43.26
N CYS A 13 17.84 -37.44 44.39
CA CYS A 13 18.77 -38.57 44.45
C CYS A 13 18.26 -39.76 43.62
N GLY A 14 16.96 -40.06 43.67
CA GLY A 14 16.35 -41.10 42.83
C GLY A 14 16.40 -40.80 41.33
N GLU A 15 16.23 -39.54 40.92
CA GLU A 15 16.39 -39.13 39.52
C GLU A 15 17.85 -39.23 39.04
N LEU A 16 18.82 -38.87 39.90
CA LEU A 16 20.25 -39.00 39.60
C LEU A 16 20.71 -40.46 39.46
N ASP A 17 20.21 -41.35 40.32
CA ASP A 17 20.53 -42.79 40.27
C ASP A 17 19.96 -43.46 39.00
N LEU A 18 18.81 -42.98 38.49
CA LEU A 18 18.20 -43.43 37.24
C LEU A 18 18.97 -42.92 36.01
N GLU A 19 19.34 -41.63 35.98
CA GLU A 19 20.19 -41.08 34.89
C GLU A 19 21.57 -41.78 34.82
N GLU A 20 22.17 -42.12 35.96
CA GLU A 20 23.44 -42.86 35.99
C GLU A 20 23.31 -44.32 35.50
N GLN A 21 22.14 -44.94 35.68
CA GLN A 21 21.86 -46.28 35.15
C GLN A 21 21.64 -46.25 33.63
N GLU A 22 20.85 -45.31 33.14
CA GLU A 22 20.60 -45.13 31.70
C GLU A 22 21.90 -44.80 30.93
N ASP A 23 22.78 -43.98 31.51
CA ASP A 23 24.08 -43.65 30.93
C ASP A 23 25.00 -44.86 30.80
N LYS A 24 24.98 -45.77 31.78
CA LYS A 24 25.77 -47.00 31.75
C LYS A 24 25.26 -47.95 30.65
N GLU A 25 23.96 -48.16 30.57
CA GLU A 25 23.34 -49.01 29.54
C GLU A 25 23.59 -48.46 28.12
N LEU A 26 23.43 -47.14 27.93
CA LEU A 26 23.68 -46.49 26.65
C LEU A 26 25.17 -46.54 26.28
N SER A 27 26.07 -46.36 27.26
CA SER A 27 27.51 -46.51 27.04
C SER A 27 27.89 -47.94 26.64
N GLU A 28 27.33 -48.97 27.26
CA GLU A 28 27.59 -50.36 26.88
C GLU A 28 27.07 -50.69 25.47
N THR A 29 25.90 -50.14 25.12
CA THR A 29 25.34 -50.26 23.76
C THR A 29 26.26 -49.62 22.71
N ILE A 30 26.75 -48.40 22.96
CA ILE A 30 27.70 -47.71 22.07
C ILE A 30 29.01 -48.50 21.94
N ILE A 31 29.52 -49.09 23.04
CA ILE A 31 30.73 -49.93 23.00
C ILE A 31 30.50 -51.14 22.10
N GLN A 32 29.33 -51.76 22.15
CA GLN A 32 28.99 -52.90 21.29
C GLN A 32 28.89 -52.49 19.81
N GLU A 33 28.22 -51.37 19.50
CA GLU A 33 28.17 -50.80 18.14
C GLU A 33 29.58 -50.52 17.58
N LEU A 34 30.45 -49.92 18.39
CA LEU A 34 31.84 -49.63 18.00
C LEU A 34 32.69 -50.89 17.84
N ARG A 35 32.40 -51.96 18.60
CA ARG A 35 33.09 -53.25 18.47
C ARG A 35 32.71 -53.95 17.17
N ASP A 36 31.46 -53.80 16.73
CA ASP A 36 30.99 -54.33 15.45
C ASP A 36 31.58 -53.56 14.25
N GLU A 37 31.71 -52.23 14.37
CA GLU A 37 32.29 -51.37 13.31
C GLU A 37 33.83 -51.46 13.25
N TYR A 38 34.51 -51.67 14.39
CA TYR A 38 35.96 -51.74 14.52
C TYR A 38 36.43 -52.99 15.29
N PRO A 39 36.33 -54.20 14.70
CA PRO A 39 36.63 -55.46 15.38
C PRO A 39 38.07 -55.59 15.88
N ASP A 40 39.02 -54.89 15.24
CA ASP A 40 40.46 -54.92 15.60
C ASP A 40 40.86 -53.84 16.63
N ALA A 41 39.92 -53.03 17.12
CA ALA A 41 40.20 -51.95 18.06
C ALA A 41 40.47 -52.46 19.49
N LYS A 42 41.37 -51.79 20.23
CA LYS A 42 41.64 -52.13 21.64
C LYS A 42 40.48 -51.68 22.54
N GLU A 43 40.15 -52.49 23.54
CA GLU A 43 39.10 -52.22 24.54
C GLU A 43 39.18 -50.81 25.16
N GLU A 44 40.41 -50.38 25.51
CA GLU A 44 40.67 -49.06 26.11
C GLU A 44 40.38 -47.90 25.13
N GLY A 45 40.59 -48.12 23.83
CA GLY A 45 40.23 -47.17 22.77
C GLY A 45 38.73 -47.13 22.52
N LEU A 46 38.06 -48.29 22.53
CA LEU A 46 36.59 -48.39 22.38
C LEU A 46 35.86 -47.64 23.49
N ARG A 47 36.27 -47.80 24.76
CA ARG A 47 35.66 -47.10 25.90
C ARG A 47 35.81 -45.58 25.81
N LYS A 48 37.00 -45.07 25.47
CA LYS A 48 37.23 -43.62 25.30
C LYS A 48 36.43 -43.04 24.12
N THR A 49 36.27 -43.80 23.05
CA THR A 49 35.42 -43.39 21.91
C THR A 49 33.95 -43.39 22.31
N ALA A 50 33.50 -44.39 23.08
CA ALA A 50 32.14 -44.46 23.59
C ALA A 50 31.79 -43.30 24.53
N GLU A 51 32.71 -42.87 25.41
CA GLU A 51 32.53 -41.67 26.26
C GLU A 51 32.31 -40.39 25.43
N LEU A 52 33.08 -40.21 24.34
CA LEU A 52 32.93 -39.06 23.44
C LEU A 52 31.61 -39.12 22.67
N GLU A 53 31.22 -40.31 22.19
CA GLU A 53 29.98 -40.51 21.44
C GLU A 53 28.74 -40.37 22.34
N LEU A 54 28.80 -40.84 23.59
CA LEU A 54 27.75 -40.63 24.59
C LEU A 54 27.54 -39.13 24.84
N LYS A 55 28.64 -38.39 25.07
CA LYS A 55 28.59 -36.94 25.23
C LYS A 55 28.01 -36.24 23.99
N ARG A 56 28.42 -36.66 22.80
CA ARG A 56 27.92 -36.14 21.53
C ARG A 56 26.41 -36.36 21.38
N ARG A 57 25.90 -37.56 21.69
CA ARG A 57 24.46 -37.88 21.64
C ARG A 57 23.66 -37.00 22.61
N LYS A 58 24.15 -36.81 23.84
CA LYS A 58 23.54 -35.89 24.82
C LYS A 58 23.52 -34.43 24.35
N ASP A 59 24.64 -33.94 23.82
CA ASP A 59 24.73 -32.58 23.29
C ASP A 59 23.76 -32.36 22.10
N ILE A 60 23.58 -33.38 21.24
CA ILE A 60 22.59 -33.36 20.15
C ILE A 60 21.16 -33.25 20.69
N GLU A 61 20.81 -34.06 21.69
CA GLU A 61 19.49 -34.04 22.31
C GLU A 61 19.21 -32.68 22.98
N GLU A 62 20.17 -32.15 23.73
CA GLU A 62 20.07 -30.83 24.36
C GLU A 62 19.89 -29.71 23.33
N LEU A 63 20.63 -29.74 22.23
CA LEU A 63 20.48 -28.77 21.14
C LEU A 63 19.15 -28.90 20.42
N ASN A 64 18.66 -30.13 20.19
CA ASN A 64 17.33 -30.36 19.62
C ASN A 64 16.23 -29.81 20.53
N ALA A 65 16.34 -30.01 21.85
CA ALA A 65 15.43 -29.42 22.83
C ALA A 65 15.48 -27.88 22.79
N LYS A 66 16.67 -27.27 22.73
CA LYS A 66 16.84 -25.81 22.59
C LYS A 66 16.25 -25.26 21.29
N ILE A 67 16.42 -25.96 20.17
CA ILE A 67 15.85 -25.57 18.86
C ILE A 67 14.32 -25.72 18.88
N LYS A 68 13.80 -26.79 19.49
CA LYS A 68 12.37 -27.04 19.66
C LYS A 68 11.71 -25.98 20.56
N ALA A 69 12.38 -25.56 21.63
CA ALA A 69 11.93 -24.45 22.47
C ALA A 69 11.83 -23.12 21.68
N LEU A 70 12.61 -22.96 20.61
CA LEU A 70 12.61 -21.81 19.70
C LEU A 70 11.86 -22.10 18.39
N GLN A 71 10.85 -22.97 18.40
CA GLN A 71 10.12 -23.36 17.19
C GLN A 71 9.59 -22.12 16.44
N GLN A 72 8.99 -21.17 17.16
CA GLN A 72 8.61 -19.84 16.65
C GLN A 72 9.43 -18.75 17.34
N PRO A 73 10.53 -18.27 16.72
CA PRO A 73 11.32 -17.19 17.30
C PRO A 73 10.47 -15.92 17.34
N LYS A 74 10.43 -15.24 18.50
CA LYS A 74 9.66 -13.99 18.69
C LYS A 74 10.35 -12.76 18.10
N ASN A 75 11.65 -12.84 17.88
CA ASN A 75 12.48 -11.73 17.42
C ASN A 75 13.72 -12.25 16.67
N LEU A 76 14.44 -11.36 15.96
CA LEU A 76 15.65 -11.70 15.22
C LEU A 76 16.77 -12.18 16.15
N LYS A 77 16.82 -11.74 17.42
CA LYS A 77 17.84 -12.20 18.38
C LYS A 77 17.67 -13.69 18.68
N ASP A 78 16.44 -14.14 18.87
CA ASP A 78 16.11 -15.54 19.10
C ASP A 78 16.26 -16.38 17.84
N LEU A 79 15.93 -15.84 16.66
CA LEU A 79 16.25 -16.48 15.38
C LEU A 79 17.76 -16.69 15.21
N LYS A 80 18.58 -15.68 15.53
CA LYS A 80 20.05 -15.81 15.48
C LYS A 80 20.58 -16.87 16.45
N LYS A 81 20.00 -17.00 17.65
CA LYS A 81 20.35 -18.09 18.58
C LYS A 81 19.96 -19.45 17.99
N LYS A 82 18.76 -19.57 17.44
CA LYS A 82 18.27 -20.79 16.79
C LYS A 82 19.21 -21.23 15.65
N LEU A 83 19.62 -20.32 14.79
CA LEU A 83 20.58 -20.61 13.71
C LEU A 83 21.96 -21.03 14.24
N ASN A 84 22.44 -20.41 15.32
CA ASN A 84 23.68 -20.84 15.98
C ASN A 84 23.57 -22.26 16.55
N PHE A 85 22.44 -22.61 17.17
CA PHE A 85 22.20 -23.97 17.66
C PHE A 85 22.08 -24.96 16.50
N ALA A 86 21.37 -24.61 15.44
CA ALA A 86 21.23 -25.45 14.25
C ALA A 86 22.59 -25.72 13.57
N LYS A 87 23.47 -24.71 13.50
CA LYS A 87 24.85 -24.87 13.05
C LYS A 87 25.61 -25.87 13.94
N LYS A 88 25.56 -25.70 15.27
CA LYS A 88 26.24 -26.59 16.22
C LYS A 88 25.72 -28.03 16.10
N LEU A 89 24.41 -28.19 15.99
CA LEU A 89 23.75 -29.47 15.80
C LEU A 89 24.27 -30.16 14.54
N TRP A 90 24.28 -29.46 13.41
CA TRP A 90 24.80 -30.01 12.16
C TRP A 90 26.27 -30.43 12.27
N LEU A 91 27.11 -29.62 12.91
CA LEU A 91 28.52 -29.96 13.14
C LEU A 91 28.67 -31.23 13.98
N LEU A 92 27.85 -31.40 15.03
CA LEU A 92 27.87 -32.61 15.86
C LEU A 92 27.35 -33.83 15.11
N GLU A 93 26.24 -33.72 14.38
CA GLU A 93 25.68 -34.81 13.56
C GLU A 93 26.69 -35.34 12.52
N HIS A 94 27.60 -34.49 12.05
CA HIS A 94 28.61 -34.85 11.05
C HIS A 94 30.03 -35.03 11.63
N THR A 95 30.20 -34.91 12.94
CA THR A 95 31.44 -35.28 13.64
C THR A 95 31.45 -36.79 13.85
N LYS A 96 32.59 -37.44 13.61
CA LYS A 96 32.75 -38.88 13.87
C LYS A 96 33.90 -39.13 14.84
N HIS A 97 33.71 -40.05 15.78
CA HIS A 97 34.76 -40.49 16.69
C HIS A 97 35.20 -41.90 16.32
N GLU A 98 36.51 -42.13 16.18
CA GLU A 98 37.06 -43.43 15.79
C GLU A 98 38.15 -43.86 16.78
N PRO A 99 38.21 -45.15 17.16
CA PRO A 99 39.29 -45.66 18.00
C PRO A 99 40.61 -45.75 17.20
N LYS A 100 41.69 -45.20 17.75
CA LYS A 100 43.06 -45.32 17.19
C LYS A 100 44.02 -45.82 18.26
N GLY A 101 44.22 -47.13 18.31
CA GLY A 101 45.03 -47.76 19.35
C GLY A 101 44.36 -47.66 20.73
N LYS A 102 44.98 -46.95 21.68
CA LYS A 102 44.46 -46.75 23.05
C LYS A 102 43.74 -45.41 23.26
N THR A 103 43.58 -44.63 22.20
CA THR A 103 43.00 -43.28 22.23
C THR A 103 41.86 -43.17 21.23
N ALA A 104 40.97 -42.20 21.45
CA ALA A 104 39.94 -41.84 20.48
C ALA A 104 40.44 -40.68 19.60
N VAL A 105 40.09 -40.70 18.31
CA VAL A 105 40.36 -39.63 17.37
C VAL A 105 39.03 -39.06 16.90
N THR A 106 38.90 -37.73 16.95
CA THR A 106 37.74 -37.03 16.42
C THR A 106 38.04 -36.60 14.99
N LYS A 107 37.28 -37.11 14.02
CA LYS A 107 37.31 -36.63 12.64
C LYS A 107 36.52 -35.33 12.55
N CYS A 108 37.18 -34.28 12.05
CA CYS A 108 36.52 -33.01 11.81
C CYS A 108 35.37 -33.18 10.82
N PRO A 109 34.21 -32.53 11.05
CA PRO A 109 33.10 -32.55 10.11
C PRO A 109 33.53 -31.91 8.78
N PRO A 110 32.85 -32.26 7.67
CA PRO A 110 33.12 -31.64 6.37
C PRO A 110 32.87 -30.13 6.42
N ALA A 111 33.56 -29.40 5.54
CA ALA A 111 33.36 -27.96 5.42
C ALA A 111 31.89 -27.65 5.06
N LEU A 112 31.32 -26.62 5.71
CA LEU A 112 29.98 -26.14 5.42
C LEU A 112 29.93 -25.63 3.97
N SER A 113 29.28 -26.41 3.09
CA SER A 113 29.01 -25.98 1.73
C SER A 113 27.89 -24.95 1.71
N ASP A 114 27.80 -24.16 0.65
CA ASP A 114 26.75 -23.15 0.52
C ASP A 114 25.35 -23.80 0.45
N ARG A 115 25.27 -25.05 -0.03
CA ARG A 115 24.04 -25.84 -0.02
C ARG A 115 23.61 -26.18 1.41
N ILE A 116 24.55 -26.63 2.25
CA ILE A 116 24.25 -26.91 3.66
C ILE A 116 23.77 -25.65 4.38
N VAL A 117 24.36 -24.48 4.08
CA VAL A 117 23.88 -23.20 4.64
C VAL A 117 22.43 -22.94 4.23
N THR A 118 22.08 -23.21 2.97
CA THR A 118 20.71 -23.07 2.44
C THR A 118 19.75 -23.98 3.19
N ASP A 119 20.09 -25.25 3.37
CA ASP A 119 19.23 -26.24 4.04
C ASP A 119 19.00 -25.89 5.52
N ILE A 120 20.03 -25.37 6.21
CA ILE A 120 19.90 -24.87 7.59
C ILE A 120 18.96 -23.67 7.65
N LEU A 121 19.06 -22.73 6.70
CA LEU A 121 18.17 -21.57 6.64
C LEU A 121 16.73 -22.00 6.39
N GLU A 122 16.50 -22.84 5.39
CA GLU A 122 15.17 -23.34 5.01
C GLU A 122 14.47 -24.07 6.16
N LYS A 123 15.18 -24.91 6.90
CA LYS A 123 14.62 -25.65 8.05
C LYS A 123 14.21 -24.75 9.21
N ASN A 124 14.85 -23.59 9.37
CA ASN A 124 14.70 -22.73 10.56
C ASN A 124 13.91 -21.44 10.31
N MET A 125 13.73 -21.05 9.06
CA MET A 125 13.08 -19.81 8.64
C MET A 125 11.92 -20.09 7.69
N VAL A 126 11.04 -19.10 7.51
CA VAL A 126 9.92 -19.20 6.56
C VAL A 126 10.20 -18.29 5.38
N PHE A 127 10.42 -18.90 4.22
CA PHE A 127 10.58 -18.22 2.94
C PHE A 127 9.30 -18.31 2.11
N ALA A 128 9.04 -17.29 1.30
CA ALA A 128 7.93 -17.27 0.38
C ALA A 128 8.23 -16.45 -0.88
N VAL A 129 7.59 -16.84 -1.97
CA VAL A 129 7.42 -16.01 -3.17
C VAL A 129 5.96 -15.56 -3.18
N ILE A 130 5.74 -14.24 -3.21
CA ILE A 130 4.39 -13.67 -3.07
C ILE A 130 3.88 -13.22 -4.43
N GLY A 131 2.70 -13.71 -4.83
CA GLY A 131 2.04 -13.41 -6.11
C GLY A 131 0.57 -13.82 -6.13
N GLU A 132 -0.15 -13.49 -7.20
CA GLU A 132 -1.56 -13.90 -7.39
C GLU A 132 -1.72 -15.06 -8.38
N ASP A 133 -0.87 -15.08 -9.42
CA ASP A 133 -0.85 -16.04 -10.52
C ASP A 133 0.58 -16.51 -10.86
N GLU A 134 0.69 -17.48 -11.76
CA GLU A 134 1.96 -18.10 -12.19
C GLU A 134 2.96 -17.07 -12.75
N ALA A 135 2.47 -16.10 -13.52
CA ALA A 135 3.32 -15.08 -14.13
C ALA A 135 3.90 -14.12 -13.09
N ASP A 136 3.15 -13.84 -12.02
CA ASP A 136 3.61 -13.06 -10.88
C ASP A 136 4.65 -13.86 -10.09
N TYR A 137 4.43 -15.16 -9.82
CA TYR A 137 5.39 -16.01 -9.10
C TYR A 137 6.73 -16.13 -9.82
N GLU A 138 6.71 -16.25 -11.15
CA GLU A 138 7.94 -16.34 -11.96
C GLU A 138 8.85 -15.12 -11.76
N LYS A 139 8.28 -13.93 -11.56
CA LYS A 139 9.01 -12.66 -11.43
C LYS A 139 9.16 -12.18 -9.99
N ALA A 140 8.37 -12.71 -9.06
CA ALA A 140 8.33 -12.23 -7.69
C ALA A 140 9.67 -12.46 -6.96
N PRO A 141 10.12 -11.51 -6.13
CA PRO A 141 11.35 -11.66 -5.35
C PRO A 141 11.19 -12.68 -4.22
N LEU A 142 12.31 -13.22 -3.76
CA LEU A 142 12.36 -14.00 -2.52
C LEU A 142 12.03 -13.08 -1.34
N ARG A 143 11.06 -13.47 -0.52
CA ARG A 143 10.77 -12.85 0.78
C ARG A 143 10.97 -13.85 1.90
N PHE A 144 11.38 -13.37 3.07
CA PHE A 144 11.40 -14.17 4.30
C PHE A 144 10.58 -13.48 5.39
N TYR A 145 10.01 -14.30 6.28
CA TYR A 145 9.27 -13.79 7.43
C TYR A 145 10.24 -13.24 8.47
N ASN A 146 10.11 -11.95 8.80
CA ASN A 146 10.87 -11.30 9.86
C ASN A 146 10.04 -11.27 11.16
N PRO A 147 10.46 -11.99 12.22
CA PRO A 147 9.75 -12.00 13.48
C PRO A 147 9.68 -10.66 14.21
N ASP A 148 10.67 -9.76 14.03
CA ASP A 148 10.66 -8.45 14.70
C ASP A 148 9.54 -7.56 14.16
N SER A 149 9.34 -7.56 12.84
CA SER A 149 8.31 -6.73 12.20
C SER A 149 6.98 -7.45 12.06
N GLY A 150 6.97 -8.78 12.01
CA GLY A 150 5.80 -9.59 11.67
C GLY A 150 5.50 -9.63 10.16
N LEU A 151 6.45 -9.21 9.32
CA LEU A 151 6.26 -9.00 7.87
C LEU A 151 7.14 -9.92 7.02
N TYR A 152 6.69 -10.15 5.78
CA TYR A 152 7.49 -10.74 4.71
C TYR A 152 8.34 -9.67 4.01
N THR A 153 9.64 -9.65 4.32
CA THR A 153 10.59 -8.64 3.83
C THR A 153 11.49 -9.19 2.71
N GLN A 154 11.97 -8.29 1.85
CA GLN A 154 12.94 -8.54 0.77
C GLN A 154 14.37 -8.12 1.17
N ASP A 155 14.63 -7.84 2.44
CA ASP A 155 15.92 -7.31 2.91
C ASP A 155 17.05 -8.37 2.81
N GLU A 156 17.77 -8.36 1.68
CA GLU A 156 18.92 -9.23 1.43
C GLU A 156 20.07 -9.01 2.43
N ARG A 157 20.18 -7.81 3.02
CA ARG A 157 21.24 -7.50 4.00
C ARG A 157 20.99 -8.24 5.31
N ILE A 158 19.75 -8.32 5.76
CA ILE A 158 19.39 -9.13 6.94
C ILE A 158 19.66 -10.60 6.65
N LEU A 159 19.19 -11.10 5.51
CA LEU A 159 19.36 -12.50 5.14
C LEU A 159 20.84 -12.89 5.01
N GLY A 160 21.67 -12.04 4.39
CA GLY A 160 23.11 -12.23 4.32
C GLY A 160 23.78 -12.24 5.70
N LYS A 161 23.36 -11.37 6.63
CA LYS A 161 23.84 -11.40 8.03
C LYS A 161 23.47 -12.71 8.73
N LEU A 162 22.30 -13.27 8.46
CA LEU A 162 21.87 -14.56 9.02
C LEU A 162 22.68 -15.72 8.43
N ALA A 163 22.98 -15.71 7.13
CA ALA A 163 23.86 -16.69 6.50
C ALA A 163 25.30 -16.64 7.09
N LEU A 164 25.82 -15.44 7.36
CA LEU A 164 27.16 -15.24 7.94
C LEU A 164 27.31 -15.81 9.36
N ILE A 165 26.21 -16.00 10.09
CA ILE A 165 26.22 -16.67 11.40
C ILE A 165 26.54 -18.16 11.24
N ILE A 166 25.99 -18.78 10.20
CA ILE A 166 26.21 -20.19 9.87
C ILE A 166 27.63 -20.36 9.35
N LYS A 167 28.01 -19.61 8.32
CA LYS A 167 29.33 -19.68 7.66
C LYS A 167 29.91 -18.28 7.46
N ARG A 168 31.07 -17.99 8.04
CA ARG A 168 31.66 -16.63 8.06
C ARG A 168 32.39 -16.25 6.77
N ASP A 169 32.85 -17.22 6.02
CA ASP A 169 33.67 -17.10 4.81
C ASP A 169 32.84 -17.24 3.52
N ILE A 170 31.54 -16.88 3.57
CA ILE A 170 30.67 -16.89 2.39
C ILE A 170 31.18 -15.83 1.39
N THR A 171 31.44 -16.27 0.16
CA THR A 171 31.81 -15.40 -0.96
C THR A 171 30.57 -14.74 -1.57
N THR A 172 30.76 -13.67 -2.34
CA THR A 172 29.66 -13.01 -3.06
C THR A 172 28.90 -13.95 -3.99
N SER A 173 29.62 -14.86 -4.66
CA SER A 173 29.02 -15.89 -5.52
C SER A 173 28.26 -16.93 -4.70
N GLY A 174 28.80 -17.36 -3.56
CA GLY A 174 28.12 -18.26 -2.63
C GLY A 174 26.81 -17.68 -2.11
N ASN A 175 26.82 -16.40 -1.70
CA ASN A 175 25.60 -15.72 -1.26
C ASN A 175 24.55 -15.65 -2.38
N ARG A 176 24.96 -15.35 -3.62
CA ARG A 176 24.04 -15.36 -4.77
C ARG A 176 23.43 -16.73 -5.03
N ASN A 177 24.21 -17.81 -4.89
CA ASN A 177 23.72 -19.18 -5.04
C ASN A 177 22.71 -19.53 -3.95
N ILE A 178 23.00 -19.20 -2.68
CA ILE A 178 22.08 -19.40 -1.54
C ILE A 178 20.74 -18.71 -1.83
N MET A 179 20.77 -17.42 -2.18
CA MET A 179 19.56 -16.65 -2.50
C MET A 179 18.77 -17.27 -3.65
N ARG A 180 19.46 -17.76 -4.68
CA ARG A 180 18.82 -18.43 -5.83
C ARG A 180 18.14 -19.74 -5.43
N TRP A 181 18.81 -20.60 -4.66
CA TRP A 181 18.24 -21.86 -4.22
C TRP A 181 17.05 -21.64 -3.27
N LEU A 182 17.19 -20.74 -2.29
CA LEU A 182 16.09 -20.35 -1.41
C LEU A 182 14.87 -19.85 -2.20
N ARG A 183 15.09 -19.09 -3.28
CA ARG A 183 14.00 -18.63 -4.15
C ARG A 183 13.30 -19.78 -4.88
N LEU A 184 14.06 -20.73 -5.40
CA LEU A 184 13.51 -21.87 -6.16
C LEU A 184 12.73 -22.84 -5.25
N GLU A 185 13.09 -22.93 -3.98
CA GLU A 185 12.50 -23.86 -3.00
C GLU A 185 11.44 -23.18 -2.11
N ALA A 186 11.34 -21.85 -2.15
CA ALA A 186 10.38 -21.08 -1.37
C ALA A 186 8.94 -21.40 -1.78
N LYS A 187 8.05 -21.41 -0.78
CA LYS A 187 6.62 -21.65 -1.01
C LYS A 187 5.96 -20.45 -1.69
N GLU A 188 5.14 -20.73 -2.68
CA GLU A 188 4.23 -19.73 -3.25
C GLU A 188 3.16 -19.36 -2.22
N LYS A 189 2.98 -18.06 -2.01
CA LYS A 189 1.97 -17.53 -1.08
C LYS A 189 1.21 -16.36 -1.70
N LYS A 190 -0.06 -16.23 -1.32
CA LYS A 190 -0.87 -15.06 -1.61
C LYS A 190 -0.87 -14.10 -0.43
N LEU A 191 -0.99 -12.81 -0.71
CA LEU A 191 -1.21 -11.81 0.34
C LEU A 191 -2.49 -12.11 1.12
N SER A 192 -2.44 -11.88 2.43
CA SER A 192 -3.63 -11.93 3.27
C SER A 192 -4.51 -10.72 2.96
N ASN A 193 -5.38 -10.87 1.96
CA ASN A 193 -6.27 -9.82 1.47
C ASN A 193 -7.53 -9.70 2.35
N GLY A 194 -8.09 -8.49 2.40
CA GLY A 194 -9.36 -8.21 3.08
C GLY A 194 -9.26 -7.05 4.07
N MET A 195 -10.42 -6.59 4.53
CA MET A 195 -10.55 -5.48 5.50
C MET A 195 -10.56 -5.98 6.95
N GLU A 196 -10.54 -7.29 7.14
CA GLU A 196 -10.69 -7.92 8.45
C GLU A 196 -9.39 -7.94 9.24
N LEU A 197 -8.26 -8.24 8.59
CA LEU A 197 -6.97 -8.40 9.26
C LEU A 197 -6.07 -7.22 8.93
N ILE A 198 -5.77 -6.41 9.95
CA ILE A 198 -4.99 -5.19 9.82
C ILE A 198 -3.72 -5.32 10.65
N PRO A 199 -2.53 -5.40 10.03
CA PRO A 199 -1.28 -5.44 10.77
C PRO A 199 -0.97 -4.05 11.35
N VAL A 200 -0.95 -3.95 12.67
CA VAL A 200 -0.65 -2.76 13.48
C VAL A 200 0.68 -2.92 14.20
N GLY A 201 1.18 -1.90 14.92
CA GLY A 201 2.54 -1.90 15.47
C GLY A 201 2.87 -3.13 16.32
N ASN A 202 1.91 -3.55 17.15
CA ASN A 202 2.02 -4.60 18.16
C ASN A 202 1.36 -5.94 17.78
N GLY A 203 0.81 -6.10 16.57
CA GLY A 203 0.21 -7.38 16.17
C GLY A 203 -0.70 -7.28 14.96
N VAL A 204 -1.59 -8.25 14.82
CA VAL A 204 -2.62 -8.29 13.77
C VAL A 204 -3.98 -8.05 14.42
N TYR A 205 -4.56 -6.88 14.16
CA TYR A 205 -5.89 -6.54 14.63
C TYR A 205 -6.94 -7.20 13.73
N ASN A 206 -7.89 -7.90 14.35
CA ASN A 206 -9.03 -8.46 13.65
C ASN A 206 -10.25 -7.56 13.84
N ARG A 207 -10.69 -6.89 12.77
CA ARG A 207 -11.82 -5.95 12.77
C ARG A 207 -13.16 -6.60 13.09
N ARG A 208 -13.33 -7.89 12.78
CA ARG A 208 -14.58 -8.62 13.03
C ARG A 208 -14.73 -9.03 14.49
N THR A 209 -13.65 -9.52 15.10
CA THR A 209 -13.66 -9.95 16.51
C THR A 209 -13.26 -8.84 17.47
N GLN A 210 -12.71 -7.73 16.95
CA GLN A 210 -12.14 -6.62 17.72
C GLN A 210 -11.03 -7.07 18.68
N THR A 211 -10.21 -8.03 18.26
CA THR A 211 -9.13 -8.60 19.07
C THR A 211 -7.78 -8.48 18.37
N LEU A 212 -6.73 -8.25 19.15
CA LEU A 212 -5.35 -8.30 18.71
C LEU A 212 -4.80 -9.73 18.81
N SER A 213 -4.17 -10.21 17.75
CA SER A 213 -3.42 -11.47 17.72
C SER A 213 -1.94 -11.22 17.51
N ASP A 214 -1.09 -12.08 18.06
CA ASP A 214 0.35 -12.04 17.81
C ASP A 214 0.66 -12.21 16.31
N PHE A 215 1.78 -11.64 15.87
CA PHE A 215 2.27 -11.88 14.52
C PHE A 215 2.58 -13.37 14.29
N ASN A 216 2.19 -13.87 13.12
CA ASN A 216 2.40 -15.26 12.75
C ASN A 216 2.73 -15.36 11.24
N PRO A 217 3.68 -16.21 10.82
CA PRO A 217 4.01 -16.43 9.40
C PRO A 217 2.87 -17.02 8.56
N TYR A 218 1.76 -17.44 9.19
CA TYR A 218 0.53 -17.78 8.50
C TYR A 218 -0.08 -16.57 7.79
N PHE A 219 -0.03 -15.39 8.43
CA PHE A 219 -0.49 -14.14 7.83
C PHE A 219 0.60 -13.56 6.93
N VAL A 220 0.22 -13.26 5.68
CA VAL A 220 1.15 -12.83 4.64
C VAL A 220 0.96 -11.33 4.42
N PHE A 221 1.71 -10.54 5.18
CA PHE A 221 1.74 -9.08 5.07
C PHE A 221 3.12 -8.58 4.62
N THR A 222 3.13 -7.52 3.83
CA THR A 222 4.35 -6.87 3.32
C THR A 222 4.59 -5.49 3.91
N SER A 223 3.54 -4.87 4.46
CA SER A 223 3.58 -3.61 5.19
C SER A 223 2.64 -3.69 6.41
N LYS A 224 2.83 -2.78 7.37
CA LYS A 224 2.00 -2.63 8.57
C LYS A 224 1.87 -1.18 8.97
N ILE A 225 0.91 -0.89 9.82
CA ILE A 225 0.79 0.41 10.49
C ILE A 225 1.78 0.46 11.66
N LYS A 226 2.48 1.58 11.81
CA LYS A 226 3.46 1.78 12.89
C LYS A 226 2.81 1.85 14.27
N THR A 227 1.68 2.55 14.37
CA THR A 227 0.96 2.75 15.64
C THR A 227 0.45 1.44 16.23
N GLU A 228 0.60 1.29 17.53
CA GLU A 228 0.11 0.13 18.30
C GLU A 228 -1.39 0.24 18.58
N TRP A 229 -2.10 -0.88 18.59
CA TRP A 229 -3.51 -0.90 18.96
C TRP A 229 -3.70 -1.17 20.46
N ARG A 230 -4.67 -0.48 21.06
CA ARG A 230 -5.08 -0.66 22.46
C ARG A 230 -6.61 -0.68 22.57
N ALA A 231 -7.15 -1.60 23.36
CA ALA A 231 -8.59 -1.80 23.51
C ALA A 231 -9.28 -0.63 24.23
N ASP A 232 -8.70 -0.18 25.35
CA ASP A 232 -9.33 0.81 26.24
C ASP A 232 -8.63 2.17 26.15
N ILE A 233 -8.62 2.77 24.96
CA ILE A 233 -8.01 4.10 24.75
C ILE A 233 -9.04 5.21 24.97
N ALA A 234 -8.83 6.04 25.99
CA ALA A 234 -9.61 7.25 26.20
C ALA A 234 -9.11 8.36 25.27
N GLU A 235 -10.01 9.25 24.83
CA GLU A 235 -9.62 10.40 24.02
C GLU A 235 -8.68 11.32 24.82
N PRO A 236 -7.45 11.59 24.33
CA PRO A 236 -6.53 12.47 25.02
C PRO A 236 -7.03 13.91 25.00
N ASN A 237 -6.97 14.57 26.16
CA ASN A 237 -7.26 15.99 26.30
C ASN A 237 -5.97 16.73 26.69
N ILE A 238 -5.43 17.47 25.72
CA ILE A 238 -4.16 18.19 25.85
C ILE A 238 -4.48 19.67 25.94
N ASN A 239 -4.60 20.20 27.15
CA ASN A 239 -4.91 21.62 27.39
C ASN A 239 -6.20 22.10 26.70
N GLY A 240 -7.25 21.27 26.67
CA GLY A 240 -8.53 21.58 26.03
C GLY A 240 -8.63 21.17 24.55
N TRP A 241 -7.50 20.86 23.92
CA TRP A 241 -7.43 20.27 22.58
C TRP A 241 -7.69 18.76 22.65
N THR A 242 -8.51 18.25 21.74
CA THR A 242 -8.74 16.82 21.57
C THR A 242 -8.68 16.45 20.09
N PRO A 243 -8.28 15.22 19.74
CA PRO A 243 -8.22 14.81 18.34
C PRO A 243 -9.58 14.86 17.61
N SER A 244 -10.69 14.57 18.28
CA SER A 244 -12.04 14.71 17.68
C SER A 244 -12.37 16.15 17.33
N LYS A 245 -12.05 17.10 18.22
CA LYS A 245 -12.21 18.54 17.95
C LYS A 245 -11.33 18.97 16.81
N PHE A 246 -10.08 18.50 16.76
CA PHE A 246 -9.18 18.78 15.65
C PHE A 246 -9.77 18.33 14.30
N LEU A 247 -10.30 17.11 14.21
CA LEU A 247 -10.96 16.64 12.98
C LEU A 247 -12.21 17.47 12.63
N LEU A 248 -12.98 17.90 13.62
CA LEU A 248 -14.15 18.76 13.42
C LEU A 248 -13.74 20.17 12.98
N ASP A 249 -12.66 20.72 13.52
CA ASP A 249 -12.11 22.02 13.14
C ASP A 249 -11.59 21.98 11.69
N LEU A 250 -10.85 20.94 11.29
CA LEU A 250 -10.45 20.71 9.89
C LEU A 250 -11.68 20.64 8.96
N ALA A 251 -12.77 20.07 9.46
CA ALA A 251 -14.04 19.99 8.77
C ALA A 251 -14.87 21.28 8.83
N ASN A 252 -14.34 22.36 9.43
CA ASN A 252 -15.02 23.63 9.65
C ASN A 252 -16.40 23.47 10.32
N GLY A 253 -16.50 22.56 11.30
CA GLY A 253 -17.72 22.25 12.02
C GLY A 253 -18.72 21.35 11.27
N ASN A 254 -18.43 20.91 10.05
CA ASN A 254 -19.31 20.02 9.29
C ASN A 254 -19.11 18.55 9.73
N PRO A 255 -20.12 17.90 10.34
CA PRO A 255 -19.98 16.53 10.84
C PRO A 255 -19.79 15.50 9.71
N ASP A 256 -20.39 15.71 8.53
CA ASP A 256 -20.25 14.78 7.41
C ASP A 256 -18.85 14.79 6.82
N LYS A 257 -18.26 15.98 6.76
CA LYS A 257 -16.86 16.15 6.36
C LYS A 257 -15.89 15.63 7.42
N ALA A 258 -16.19 15.82 8.71
CA ALA A 258 -15.38 15.23 9.79
C ALA A 258 -15.39 13.69 9.71
N MET A 259 -16.54 13.09 9.41
CA MET A 259 -16.63 11.65 9.18
C MET A 259 -15.88 11.23 7.91
N LEU A 260 -15.90 12.02 6.83
CA LEU A 260 -15.07 11.74 5.66
C LEU A 260 -13.57 11.76 6.00
N LEU A 261 -13.10 12.68 6.84
CA LEU A 261 -11.71 12.67 7.33
C LEU A 261 -11.40 11.40 8.14
N LYS A 262 -12.33 10.91 8.97
CA LYS A 262 -12.20 9.61 9.65
C LYS A 262 -12.17 8.44 8.67
N GLN A 263 -12.98 8.48 7.61
CA GLN A 263 -12.95 7.47 6.54
C GLN A 263 -11.60 7.46 5.81
N ILE A 264 -11.00 8.62 5.56
CA ILE A 264 -9.66 8.73 4.97
C ILE A 264 -8.63 8.06 5.89
N LEU A 265 -8.68 8.31 7.20
CA LEU A 265 -7.82 7.62 8.18
C LEU A 265 -8.04 6.10 8.12
N GLY A 266 -9.30 5.66 8.09
CA GLY A 266 -9.69 4.24 7.95
C GLY A 266 -9.11 3.58 6.70
N CYS A 267 -9.16 4.26 5.55
CA CYS A 267 -8.55 3.79 4.31
C CYS A 267 -7.03 3.69 4.42
N CYS A 268 -6.37 4.66 5.06
CA CYS A 268 -4.92 4.66 5.24
C CYS A 268 -4.43 3.52 6.14
N VAL A 269 -5.19 3.17 7.18
CA VAL A 269 -4.82 2.06 8.09
C VAL A 269 -5.17 0.68 7.53
N CYS A 270 -6.08 0.59 6.56
CA CYS A 270 -6.51 -0.67 5.97
C CYS A 270 -5.57 -1.12 4.84
N VAL A 271 -4.37 -1.57 5.20
CA VAL A 271 -3.24 -1.92 4.31
C VAL A 271 -3.60 -2.86 3.14
N ASN A 272 -4.62 -3.70 3.28
CA ASN A 272 -4.99 -4.72 2.30
C ASN A 272 -6.29 -4.43 1.55
N HIS A 273 -6.78 -3.19 1.60
CA HIS A 273 -8.00 -2.76 0.93
C HIS A 273 -7.69 -1.73 -0.17
N ILE A 274 -8.38 -1.87 -1.30
CA ILE A 274 -8.33 -0.90 -2.40
C ILE A 274 -9.61 -0.07 -2.28
N THR A 275 -9.46 1.22 -2.02
CA THR A 275 -10.58 2.15 -1.82
C THR A 275 -11.27 2.53 -3.14
N ASP A 276 -10.61 2.34 -4.28
CA ASP A 276 -11.02 2.84 -5.61
C ASP A 276 -11.20 4.38 -5.67
N LYS A 277 -10.72 5.09 -4.64
CA LYS A 277 -10.77 6.54 -4.49
C LYS A 277 -9.39 7.11 -4.17
N ALA A 278 -9.13 8.29 -4.72
CA ALA A 278 -8.06 9.19 -4.36
C ALA A 278 -8.66 10.43 -3.71
N PHE A 279 -8.03 10.91 -2.64
CA PHE A 279 -8.50 12.04 -1.86
C PHE A 279 -7.68 13.27 -2.20
N PHE A 280 -8.35 14.32 -2.66
CA PHE A 280 -7.72 15.57 -3.06
C PHE A 280 -8.02 16.61 -1.99
N LEU A 281 -6.98 17.01 -1.27
CA LEU A 281 -7.07 18.01 -0.21
C LEU A 281 -6.76 19.37 -0.85
N ILE A 282 -7.79 20.19 -1.02
CA ILE A 282 -7.69 21.51 -1.66
C ILE A 282 -7.90 22.61 -0.62
N ASP A 283 -7.30 23.78 -0.81
CA ASP A 283 -7.56 24.98 0.00
C ASP A 283 -7.75 26.22 -0.87
N ASP A 284 -8.09 27.35 -0.24
CA ASP A 284 -8.36 28.63 -0.90
C ASP A 284 -7.09 29.50 -1.05
N GLU A 285 -5.89 28.91 -1.19
CA GLU A 285 -4.58 29.58 -1.37
C GLU A 285 -4.09 30.47 -0.19
N ILE A 286 -4.97 30.85 0.74
CA ILE A 286 -4.67 31.69 1.91
C ILE A 286 -3.78 30.95 2.94
N GLY A 287 -3.68 29.63 2.83
CA GLY A 287 -2.89 28.77 3.71
C GLY A 287 -3.41 28.72 5.15
N SER A 288 -2.66 28.04 6.02
CA SER A 288 -3.00 27.86 7.45
C SER A 288 -4.33 27.13 7.70
N THR A 289 -4.66 26.17 6.82
CA THR A 289 -5.94 25.45 6.84
C THR A 289 -5.90 24.09 7.55
N GLY A 290 -4.72 23.69 8.04
CA GLY A 290 -4.51 22.42 8.74
C GLY A 290 -4.30 21.20 7.82
N LYS A 291 -4.32 21.37 6.50
CA LYS A 291 -4.09 20.32 5.49
C LYS A 291 -2.77 19.55 5.71
N SER A 292 -1.63 20.24 5.71
CA SER A 292 -0.33 19.60 5.95
C SER A 292 -0.20 18.99 7.36
N THR A 293 -0.90 19.54 8.35
CA THR A 293 -0.96 18.96 9.70
C THR A 293 -1.74 17.64 9.72
N PHE A 294 -2.83 17.55 8.95
CA PHE A 294 -3.60 16.32 8.77
C PHE A 294 -2.80 15.25 8.02
N GLU A 295 -2.12 15.62 6.93
CA GLU A 295 -1.20 14.71 6.22
C GLU A 295 -0.09 14.19 7.12
N GLN A 296 0.53 15.07 7.91
CA GLN A 296 1.55 14.67 8.85
C GLN A 296 1.00 13.73 9.94
N ALA A 297 -0.24 13.95 10.40
CA ALA A 297 -0.90 13.03 11.34
C ALA A 297 -1.11 11.64 10.69
N ILE A 298 -1.48 11.58 9.41
CA ILE A 298 -1.58 10.32 8.65
C ILE A 298 -0.21 9.65 8.55
N ILE A 299 0.85 10.39 8.19
CA ILE A 299 2.22 9.85 8.10
C ILE A 299 2.66 9.30 9.46
N ASN A 300 2.40 10.01 10.55
CA ASN A 300 2.76 9.57 11.89
C ASN A 300 2.01 8.30 12.30
N LEU A 301 0.73 8.21 11.96
CA LEU A 301 -0.14 7.05 12.22
C LEU A 301 0.35 5.80 11.46
N VAL A 302 0.57 5.93 10.16
CA VAL A 302 0.99 4.78 9.34
C VAL A 302 2.47 4.45 9.49
N GLY A 303 3.31 5.44 9.82
CA GLY A 303 4.77 5.37 9.83
C GLY A 303 5.39 5.92 8.54
N ASP A 304 6.47 6.69 8.68
CA ASP A 304 7.20 7.31 7.57
C ASP A 304 7.68 6.28 6.53
N GLU A 305 8.11 5.12 7.01
CA GLU A 305 8.53 3.99 6.16
C GLU A 305 7.38 3.42 5.31
N ASN A 306 6.13 3.64 5.71
CA ASN A 306 4.92 3.17 5.03
C ASN A 306 4.22 4.25 4.20
N ALA A 307 4.73 5.49 4.24
CA ALA A 307 4.31 6.59 3.38
C ALA A 307 5.23 6.70 2.15
N GLY A 308 4.61 6.86 0.97
CA GLY A 308 5.29 7.22 -0.27
C GLY A 308 5.00 8.67 -0.63
N SER A 309 5.92 9.31 -1.33
CA SER A 309 5.73 10.66 -1.88
C SER A 309 5.69 10.58 -3.40
N LEU A 310 4.56 10.99 -4.00
CA LEU A 310 4.39 11.11 -5.45
C LEU A 310 3.42 12.25 -5.78
N LEU A 311 3.90 13.19 -6.58
CA LEU A 311 3.10 14.21 -7.25
C LEU A 311 2.25 13.60 -8.38
N LEU A 312 1.18 14.28 -8.79
CA LEU A 312 0.29 13.79 -9.86
C LEU A 312 1.02 13.46 -11.16
N LYS A 313 1.94 14.33 -11.61
CA LYS A 313 2.73 14.10 -12.83
C LYS A 313 3.66 12.90 -12.72
N GLU A 314 4.15 12.61 -11.52
CA GLU A 314 5.11 11.55 -11.27
C GLU A 314 4.47 10.15 -11.35
N PHE A 315 3.14 10.02 -11.25
CA PHE A 315 2.46 8.74 -11.50
C PHE A 315 2.71 8.22 -12.91
N GLU A 316 2.94 9.10 -13.88
CA GLU A 316 3.19 8.71 -15.27
C GLU A 316 4.68 8.52 -15.57
N GLU A 317 5.55 8.73 -14.58
CA GLU A 317 7.00 8.51 -14.68
C GLU A 317 7.37 7.09 -14.18
N PRO A 318 7.95 6.20 -15.02
CA PRO A 318 8.17 4.81 -14.63
C PRO A 318 9.12 4.57 -13.44
N PHE A 319 10.03 5.51 -13.18
CA PHE A 319 11.06 5.38 -12.13
C PHE A 319 10.53 5.72 -10.74
N THR A 320 9.72 6.77 -10.64
CA THR A 320 9.12 7.26 -9.39
C THR A 320 8.10 6.25 -8.86
N LEU A 321 7.38 5.53 -9.73
CA LEU A 321 6.45 4.46 -9.34
C LEU A 321 7.07 3.40 -8.40
N ALA A 322 8.38 3.15 -8.51
CA ALA A 322 9.06 2.20 -7.65
C ALA A 322 9.09 2.63 -6.17
N THR A 323 9.07 3.94 -5.88
CA THR A 323 9.12 4.47 -4.50
C THR A 323 7.79 4.30 -3.77
N ALA A 324 6.70 4.15 -4.52
CA ALA A 324 5.34 3.98 -4.01
C ALA A 324 4.91 2.51 -3.84
N MET A 325 5.76 1.56 -4.26
CA MET A 325 5.49 0.14 -4.05
C MET A 325 5.65 -0.25 -2.58
N ASP A 326 4.83 -1.20 -2.13
CA ASP A 326 4.75 -1.67 -0.73
C ASP A 326 4.39 -0.58 0.31
N LYS A 327 4.02 0.63 -0.14
CA LYS A 327 3.52 1.70 0.73
C LYS A 327 2.03 1.52 1.04
N THR A 328 1.61 2.04 2.19
CA THR A 328 0.20 2.03 2.67
C THR A 328 -0.53 3.31 2.27
N VAL A 329 0.19 4.41 2.16
CA VAL A 329 -0.31 5.71 1.71
C VAL A 329 0.68 6.33 0.73
N ILE A 330 0.16 7.06 -0.24
CA ILE A 330 0.94 7.88 -1.16
C ILE A 330 0.42 9.31 -1.03
N ILE A 331 1.29 10.24 -0.66
CA ILE A 331 0.96 11.65 -0.47
C ILE A 331 1.74 12.48 -1.48
N GLY A 332 1.03 13.21 -2.33
CA GLY A 332 1.63 14.24 -3.18
C GLY A 332 1.40 15.61 -2.55
N ASP A 333 2.43 16.15 -1.91
CA ASP A 333 2.45 17.54 -1.42
C ASP A 333 3.27 18.40 -2.38
N ASP A 334 2.92 19.68 -2.54
CA ASP A 334 3.52 20.61 -3.53
C ASP A 334 3.19 20.37 -5.02
N ASN A 335 1.98 19.89 -5.34
CA ASN A 335 1.53 19.92 -6.73
C ASN A 335 1.36 21.38 -7.20
N HIS A 336 2.01 21.77 -8.31
CA HIS A 336 1.93 23.14 -8.82
C HIS A 336 0.55 23.40 -9.46
N PRO A 337 -0.14 24.51 -9.11
CA PRO A 337 -1.39 24.94 -9.75
C PRO A 337 -1.41 25.00 -11.29
N GLY A 338 -0.25 25.22 -11.91
CA GLY A 338 -0.12 25.32 -13.37
C GLY A 338 0.14 23.98 -14.06
N ASP A 339 0.40 22.91 -13.31
CA ASP A 339 0.72 21.60 -13.90
C ASP A 339 -0.49 21.03 -14.63
N TYR A 340 -0.28 20.65 -15.89
CA TYR A 340 -1.30 20.03 -16.73
C TYR A 340 -1.03 18.52 -16.84
N ASN A 341 -1.94 17.72 -16.28
CA ASN A 341 -1.83 16.27 -16.28
C ASN A 341 -2.38 15.71 -17.59
N GLU A 342 -1.52 15.61 -18.61
CA GLU A 342 -1.88 15.11 -19.94
C GLU A 342 -2.29 13.63 -19.91
N LYS A 343 -1.61 12.83 -19.07
CA LYS A 343 -1.90 11.41 -18.88
C LYS A 343 -2.28 11.15 -17.43
N SER A 344 -3.17 10.19 -17.24
CA SER A 344 -3.65 9.75 -15.92
C SER A 344 -3.84 8.23 -15.87
N VAL A 345 -3.20 7.49 -16.78
CA VAL A 345 -3.40 6.04 -16.93
C VAL A 345 -2.86 5.29 -15.73
N ASN A 346 -1.61 5.57 -15.34
CA ASN A 346 -0.99 4.92 -14.18
C ASN A 346 -1.61 5.42 -12.88
N PHE A 347 -1.94 6.70 -12.78
CA PHE A 347 -2.71 7.23 -11.65
C PHE A 347 -4.01 6.44 -11.45
N LYS A 348 -4.85 6.32 -12.49
CA LYS A 348 -6.12 5.56 -12.42
C LYS A 348 -5.90 4.10 -12.03
N ARG A 349 -4.84 3.47 -12.54
CA ARG A 349 -4.48 2.08 -12.23
C ARG A 349 -4.05 1.90 -10.78
N MET A 350 -3.23 2.82 -10.25
CA MET A 350 -2.79 2.76 -8.86
C MET A 350 -3.95 2.94 -7.89
N VAL A 351 -4.85 3.89 -8.17
CA VAL A 351 -6.02 4.14 -7.32
C VAL A 351 -6.95 2.93 -7.25
N THR A 352 -7.05 2.13 -8.31
CA THR A 352 -7.91 0.94 -8.36
C THR A 352 -7.15 -0.39 -8.24
N GLY A 353 -5.89 -0.36 -7.80
CA GLY A 353 -5.05 -1.55 -7.61
C GLY A 353 -4.88 -2.45 -8.84
N GLU A 354 -4.94 -1.87 -10.03
CA GLU A 354 -4.64 -2.55 -11.28
C GLU A 354 -3.13 -2.81 -11.41
N ARG A 355 -2.76 -3.79 -12.23
CA ARG A 355 -1.36 -4.09 -12.52
C ARG A 355 -0.68 -2.93 -13.23
N ILE A 356 0.46 -2.49 -12.71
CA ILE A 356 1.33 -1.49 -13.32
C ILE A 356 2.73 -2.04 -13.54
N LEU A 357 3.35 -1.62 -14.64
CA LEU A 357 4.74 -1.94 -14.94
C LEU A 357 5.63 -0.97 -14.15
N VAL A 358 6.45 -1.51 -13.26
CA VAL A 358 7.43 -0.78 -12.47
C VAL A 358 8.80 -1.01 -13.09
N ASN A 359 9.57 0.05 -13.30
CA ASN A 359 10.90 -0.03 -13.91
C ASN A 359 11.95 0.67 -13.02
N PRO A 360 12.37 0.05 -11.91
CA PRO A 360 13.35 0.65 -11.02
C PRO A 360 14.70 0.80 -11.72
N LYS A 361 15.42 1.88 -11.42
CA LYS A 361 16.73 2.15 -12.02
C LYS A 361 17.73 1.05 -11.67
N GLY A 362 18.29 0.40 -12.70
CA GLY A 362 19.32 -0.63 -12.54
C GLY A 362 18.80 -2.01 -12.15
N LEU A 363 17.48 -2.23 -12.15
CA LEU A 363 16.85 -3.53 -11.91
C LEU A 363 15.96 -3.93 -13.09
N PRO A 364 15.71 -5.23 -13.33
CA PRO A 364 14.75 -5.67 -14.32
C PRO A 364 13.35 -5.12 -14.01
N PRO A 365 12.58 -4.70 -15.03
CA PRO A 365 11.21 -4.26 -14.82
C PRO A 365 10.34 -5.42 -14.36
N TYR A 366 9.38 -5.12 -13.48
CA TYR A 366 8.44 -6.10 -12.96
C TYR A 366 7.03 -5.49 -12.91
N THR A 367 6.03 -6.36 -12.86
CA THR A 367 4.63 -5.94 -12.72
C THR A 367 4.24 -6.03 -11.25
N SER A 368 3.56 -5.01 -10.75
CA SER A 368 3.09 -4.96 -9.36
C SER A 368 1.73 -4.29 -9.28
N ARG A 369 1.10 -4.41 -8.11
CA ARG A 369 -0.13 -3.69 -7.73
C ARG A 369 0.16 -2.86 -6.50
N SER A 370 -0.30 -1.61 -6.50
CA SER A 370 -0.33 -0.81 -5.28
C SER A 370 -1.70 -0.96 -4.62
N LYS A 371 -1.71 -1.01 -3.29
CA LYS A 371 -2.92 -0.91 -2.47
C LYS A 371 -2.93 0.36 -1.62
N ALA A 372 -1.99 1.27 -1.91
CA ALA A 372 -1.85 2.47 -1.12
C ALA A 372 -3.06 3.39 -1.31
N THR A 373 -3.52 3.99 -0.22
CA THR A 373 -4.47 5.10 -0.32
C THR A 373 -3.74 6.32 -0.91
N VAL A 374 -4.30 6.89 -1.97
CA VAL A 374 -3.70 8.04 -2.66
C VAL A 374 -4.31 9.33 -2.12
N ILE A 375 -3.47 10.22 -1.61
CA ILE A 375 -3.81 11.55 -1.13
C ILE A 375 -3.01 12.57 -1.94
N GLN A 376 -3.66 13.61 -2.44
CA GLN A 376 -3.03 14.67 -3.21
C GLN A 376 -3.40 16.02 -2.60
N SER A 377 -2.40 16.69 -2.05
CA SER A 377 -2.47 18.03 -1.53
C SER A 377 -2.26 19.02 -2.66
N MET A 378 -3.18 19.97 -2.80
CA MET A 378 -3.11 20.98 -3.85
C MET A 378 -3.59 22.32 -3.30
N ASN A 379 -3.00 23.41 -3.79
CA ASN A 379 -3.44 24.77 -3.46
C ASN A 379 -4.49 25.31 -4.44
N SER A 380 -4.69 24.61 -5.56
CA SER A 380 -5.73 24.91 -6.54
C SER A 380 -6.29 23.63 -7.13
N ILE A 381 -7.39 23.75 -7.87
CA ILE A 381 -8.00 22.63 -8.58
C ILE A 381 -7.02 22.10 -9.67
N PRO A 382 -6.75 20.79 -9.73
CA PRO A 382 -5.87 20.19 -10.74
C PRO A 382 -6.46 20.29 -12.13
N LYS A 383 -5.60 20.34 -13.16
CA LYS A 383 -6.04 20.26 -14.56
C LYS A 383 -5.68 18.91 -15.15
N PHE A 384 -6.64 18.27 -15.79
CA PHE A 384 -6.48 16.97 -16.44
C PHE A 384 -6.92 17.04 -17.90
N ALA A 385 -6.18 16.38 -18.79
CA ALA A 385 -6.63 16.22 -20.18
C ALA A 385 -7.83 15.28 -20.29
N ASP A 386 -7.87 14.25 -19.44
CA ASP A 386 -8.94 13.27 -19.37
C ASP A 386 -9.93 13.67 -18.26
N THR A 387 -10.99 14.38 -18.64
CA THR A 387 -12.13 14.69 -17.76
C THR A 387 -13.28 13.69 -17.91
N THR A 388 -13.02 12.49 -18.44
CA THR A 388 -14.08 11.48 -18.49
C THR A 388 -14.47 11.02 -17.09
N GLY A 389 -15.70 10.53 -16.95
CA GLY A 389 -16.18 9.87 -15.73
C GLY A 389 -15.32 8.68 -15.28
N GLY A 390 -14.37 8.21 -16.10
CA GLY A 390 -13.35 7.26 -15.68
C GLY A 390 -12.39 7.85 -14.64
N LEU A 391 -11.95 9.10 -14.79
CA LEU A 391 -11.09 9.75 -13.81
C LEU A 391 -11.93 10.30 -12.64
N THR A 392 -12.97 11.08 -12.93
CA THR A 392 -13.67 11.87 -11.88
C THR A 392 -14.37 11.00 -10.85
N ARG A 393 -14.87 9.81 -11.21
CA ARG A 393 -15.44 8.85 -10.24
C ARG A 393 -14.45 8.31 -9.21
N ARG A 394 -13.14 8.42 -9.48
CA ARG A 394 -12.05 7.99 -8.58
C ARG A 394 -11.58 9.12 -7.68
N ILE A 395 -12.03 10.36 -7.88
CA ILE A 395 -11.56 11.51 -7.09
C ILE A 395 -12.64 11.89 -6.07
N VAL A 396 -12.22 12.14 -4.84
CA VAL A 396 -13.01 12.78 -3.80
C VAL A 396 -12.26 14.05 -3.38
N MET A 397 -12.88 15.21 -3.56
CA MET A 397 -12.29 16.50 -3.21
C MET A 397 -12.77 16.95 -1.83
N ILE A 398 -11.84 17.36 -0.99
CA ILE A 398 -12.11 17.88 0.36
C ILE A 398 -11.52 19.28 0.45
N LYS A 399 -12.40 20.25 0.68
CA LYS A 399 -12.01 21.66 0.74
C LYS A 399 -11.64 22.07 2.16
N PHE A 400 -10.37 22.30 2.47
CA PHE A 400 -9.92 22.81 3.76
C PHE A 400 -10.10 24.33 3.80
N ASN A 401 -11.21 24.78 4.38
CA ASN A 401 -11.63 26.19 4.46
C ASN A 401 -11.68 26.74 5.91
N HIS A 402 -11.23 25.96 6.88
CA HIS A 402 -11.06 26.45 8.25
C HIS A 402 -9.67 27.08 8.40
N HIS A 403 -9.58 28.33 8.85
CA HIS A 403 -8.29 29.00 9.03
C HIS A 403 -7.87 29.01 10.50
N PHE A 404 -6.81 28.27 10.81
CA PHE A 404 -6.24 28.25 12.15
C PHE A 404 -5.47 29.54 12.42
N LYS A 405 -5.71 30.14 13.58
CA LYS A 405 -4.93 31.29 14.05
C LYS A 405 -3.52 30.82 14.42
N LYS A 406 -2.50 31.57 13.94
CA LYS A 406 -1.11 31.37 14.38
C LYS A 406 -1.00 31.71 15.86
N THR A 407 -0.95 30.68 16.69
CA THR A 407 -0.84 30.76 18.15
C THR A 407 0.24 29.79 18.61
N PRO A 408 0.93 30.05 19.73
CA PRO A 408 1.88 29.10 20.31
C PRO A 408 1.26 27.72 20.54
N GLU A 409 -0.02 27.66 20.89
CA GLU A 409 -0.79 26.43 21.06
C GLU A 409 -1.01 25.69 19.73
N GLY A 410 -1.30 26.41 18.64
CA GLY A 410 -1.43 25.82 17.30
C GLY A 410 -0.12 25.22 16.79
N ASP A 411 1.02 25.85 17.08
CA ASP A 411 2.35 25.32 16.74
C ASP A 411 2.63 23.99 17.47
N LYS A 412 2.15 23.83 18.71
CA LYS A 412 2.26 22.56 19.44
C LYS A 412 1.44 21.45 18.79
N VAL A 413 0.30 21.75 18.16
CA VAL A 413 -0.44 20.72 17.41
C VAL A 413 0.42 20.17 16.29
N LYS A 414 1.09 21.06 15.53
CA LYS A 414 1.90 20.68 14.37
C LYS A 414 3.18 19.93 14.73
N HIS A 415 3.79 20.21 15.89
CA HIS A 415 5.14 19.72 16.23
C HIS A 415 5.20 18.78 17.44
N ASP A 416 4.12 18.64 18.20
CA ASP A 416 4.06 17.81 19.42
C ASP A 416 2.82 16.91 19.40
N TYR A 417 1.61 17.47 19.40
CA TYR A 417 0.41 16.68 19.72
C TYR A 417 0.14 15.55 18.72
N ILE A 418 0.30 15.79 17.41
CA ILE A 418 0.12 14.76 16.38
C ILE A 418 1.23 13.69 16.34
N TYR A 419 2.27 13.82 17.16
CA TYR A 419 3.35 12.84 17.29
C TYR A 419 3.23 11.98 18.54
N ARG A 420 2.30 12.30 19.45
CA ARG A 420 2.15 11.57 20.70
C ARG A 420 1.48 10.21 20.47
N ASP A 421 1.99 9.19 21.14
CA ASP A 421 1.49 7.82 21.03
C ASP A 421 0.01 7.74 21.43
N ASP A 422 -0.41 8.41 22.52
CA ASP A 422 -1.81 8.42 22.98
C ASP A 422 -2.79 8.99 21.94
N VAL A 423 -2.39 10.04 21.22
CA VAL A 423 -3.15 10.64 20.12
C VAL A 423 -3.24 9.69 18.92
N LEU A 424 -2.11 9.09 18.53
CA LEU A 424 -2.07 8.17 17.38
C LEU A 424 -2.84 6.88 17.67
N GLU A 425 -2.70 6.31 18.86
CA GLU A 425 -3.45 5.13 19.33
C GLU A 425 -4.96 5.39 19.28
N TRP A 426 -5.40 6.58 19.70
CA TRP A 426 -6.82 6.97 19.62
C TRP A 426 -7.29 7.17 18.18
N LEU A 427 -6.49 7.85 17.33
CA LEU A 427 -6.80 8.01 15.91
C LEU A 427 -6.88 6.66 15.18
N LEU A 428 -6.01 5.71 15.54
CA LEU A 428 -6.03 4.34 15.03
C LEU A 428 -7.34 3.65 15.43
N HIS A 429 -7.76 3.76 16.69
CA HIS A 429 -9.02 3.20 17.18
C HIS A 429 -10.22 3.70 16.35
N GLU A 430 -10.35 5.03 16.23
CA GLU A 430 -11.42 5.65 15.44
C GLU A 430 -11.38 5.24 13.96
N ALA A 431 -10.18 5.16 13.37
CA ALA A 431 -9.99 4.74 11.98
C ALA A 431 -10.44 3.29 11.74
N LEU A 432 -10.17 2.39 12.69
CA LEU A 432 -10.53 0.98 12.60
C LEU A 432 -12.05 0.74 12.78
N GLU A 433 -12.71 1.54 13.61
CA GLU A 433 -14.16 1.48 13.82
C GLU A 433 -14.95 2.13 12.67
N THR A 434 -14.37 3.11 11.99
CA THR A 434 -15.05 3.85 10.92
C THR A 434 -15.37 2.95 9.72
N ASP A 435 -16.64 2.90 9.31
CA ASP A 435 -17.04 2.20 8.09
C ASP A 435 -16.49 2.91 6.84
N ILE A 436 -15.73 2.16 6.04
CA ILE A 436 -15.09 2.60 4.81
C ILE A 436 -15.59 1.82 3.59
N SER A 437 -16.64 0.99 3.75
CA SER A 437 -17.25 0.25 2.63
C SER A 437 -17.83 1.19 1.57
N ILE A 438 -18.37 2.34 2.01
CA ILE A 438 -18.89 3.40 1.16
C ILE A 438 -18.28 4.72 1.62
N ILE A 439 -17.46 5.32 0.77
CA ILE A 439 -16.90 6.65 1.00
C ILE A 439 -17.98 7.69 0.79
N ARG A 440 -18.15 8.57 1.79
CA ARG A 440 -19.12 9.66 1.75
C ARG A 440 -18.81 10.61 0.59
N GLN A 441 -19.86 11.01 -0.12
CA GLN A 441 -19.79 12.06 -1.14
C GLN A 441 -20.41 13.32 -0.56
N LEU A 442 -19.65 14.40 -0.54
CA LEU A 442 -20.11 15.70 -0.12
C LEU A 442 -20.54 16.52 -1.33
N ASP A 443 -21.58 17.35 -1.19
CA ASP A 443 -22.01 18.26 -2.25
C ASP A 443 -20.88 19.23 -2.66
N GLU A 444 -20.05 19.65 -1.71
CA GLU A 444 -18.86 20.45 -2.00
C GLU A 444 -17.87 19.69 -2.91
N SER A 445 -17.68 18.38 -2.69
CA SER A 445 -16.79 17.59 -3.55
C SER A 445 -17.32 17.52 -4.98
N ALA A 446 -18.63 17.34 -5.15
CA ALA A 446 -19.25 17.29 -6.48
C ALA A 446 -19.14 18.64 -7.20
N ALA A 447 -19.34 19.74 -6.47
CA ALA A 447 -19.20 21.09 -7.00
C ALA A 447 -17.75 21.39 -7.44
N GLU A 448 -16.75 21.01 -6.65
CA GLU A 448 -15.34 21.23 -7.00
C GLU A 448 -14.88 20.35 -8.17
N LEU A 449 -15.38 19.10 -8.25
CA LEU A 449 -15.18 18.26 -9.43
C LEU A 449 -15.80 18.85 -10.69
N HIS A 450 -17.00 19.43 -10.59
CA HIS A 450 -17.64 20.10 -11.72
C HIS A 450 -16.82 21.31 -12.20
N LYS A 451 -16.28 22.11 -11.27
CA LYS A 451 -15.36 23.21 -11.61
C LYS A 451 -14.10 22.70 -12.31
N MET A 452 -13.52 21.60 -11.83
CA MET A 452 -12.37 20.95 -12.47
C MET A 452 -12.68 20.55 -13.92
N GLU A 453 -13.86 19.98 -14.15
CA GLU A 453 -14.33 19.59 -15.49
C GLU A 453 -14.50 20.82 -16.40
N LEU A 454 -15.07 21.92 -15.88
CA LEU A 454 -15.22 23.18 -16.62
C LEU A 454 -13.90 23.84 -16.99
N GLU A 455 -12.91 23.83 -16.08
CA GLU A 455 -11.59 24.41 -16.36
C GLU A 455 -10.80 23.60 -17.40
N SER A 456 -11.05 22.30 -17.48
CA SER A 456 -10.30 21.37 -18.32
C SER A 456 -10.99 21.09 -19.67
N ASP A 457 -12.33 21.11 -19.74
CA ASP A 457 -13.11 20.89 -20.96
C ASP A 457 -13.68 22.21 -21.53
N PRO A 458 -13.03 22.80 -22.56
CA PRO A 458 -13.52 24.04 -23.16
C PRO A 458 -14.89 23.89 -23.84
N VAL A 459 -15.25 22.69 -24.31
CA VAL A 459 -16.56 22.45 -24.91
C VAL A 459 -17.64 22.44 -23.85
N LEU A 460 -17.40 21.79 -22.70
CA LEU A 460 -18.33 21.82 -21.57
C LEU A 460 -18.52 23.26 -21.08
N TYR A 461 -17.42 23.98 -20.86
CA TYR A 461 -17.44 25.38 -20.47
C TYR A 461 -18.32 26.23 -21.40
N TYR A 462 -18.12 26.10 -22.72
CA TYR A 462 -18.94 26.82 -23.68
C TYR A 462 -20.41 26.41 -23.65
N MET A 463 -20.70 25.12 -23.51
CA MET A 463 -22.07 24.61 -23.46
C MET A 463 -22.83 25.02 -22.20
N GLU A 464 -22.15 25.29 -21.08
CA GLU A 464 -22.80 25.77 -19.86
C GLU A 464 -22.89 27.29 -19.78
N ILE A 465 -21.86 27.99 -20.22
CA ILE A 465 -21.77 29.45 -20.04
C ILE A 465 -22.36 30.22 -21.22
N TYR A 466 -22.07 29.81 -22.46
CA TYR A 466 -22.41 30.59 -23.66
C TYR A 466 -23.60 30.06 -24.45
N PHE A 467 -23.79 28.73 -24.49
CA PHE A 467 -24.90 28.11 -25.21
C PHE A 467 -26.27 28.56 -24.67
N PRO A 468 -26.52 28.68 -23.34
CA PRO A 468 -27.81 29.16 -22.82
C PRO A 468 -28.12 30.62 -23.16
N LEU A 469 -27.12 31.40 -23.59
CA LEU A 469 -27.31 32.78 -24.01
C LEU A 469 -27.92 32.89 -25.42
N LEU A 470 -27.90 31.80 -26.20
CA LEU A 470 -28.45 31.77 -27.56
C LEU A 470 -29.98 31.87 -27.53
N LYS A 471 -30.56 32.64 -28.45
CA LYS A 471 -32.02 32.84 -28.56
C LYS A 471 -32.69 31.88 -29.54
N SER A 472 -31.91 31.29 -30.44
CA SER A 472 -32.36 30.33 -31.44
C SER A 472 -32.76 29.01 -30.81
N THR A 473 -33.88 28.45 -31.24
CA THR A 473 -34.35 27.11 -30.88
C THR A 473 -33.88 26.04 -31.86
N ARG A 474 -33.33 26.44 -33.02
CA ARG A 474 -32.69 25.59 -34.04
C ARG A 474 -31.37 26.21 -34.48
N ILE A 475 -30.27 25.58 -34.08
CA ILE A 475 -28.92 26.15 -34.20
C ILE A 475 -28.09 25.27 -35.13
N PRO A 476 -27.65 25.77 -36.30
CA PRO A 476 -26.72 25.05 -37.17
C PRO A 476 -25.42 24.68 -36.43
N THR A 477 -24.99 23.43 -36.53
CA THR A 477 -23.77 22.96 -35.82
C THR A 477 -22.51 23.65 -36.29
N TYR A 478 -22.49 24.11 -37.55
CA TYR A 478 -21.39 24.90 -38.09
C TYR A 478 -21.29 26.29 -37.45
N PHE A 479 -22.43 26.98 -37.33
CA PHE A 479 -22.49 28.27 -36.64
C PHE A 479 -22.05 28.12 -35.18
N LEU A 480 -22.61 27.14 -34.46
CA LEU A 480 -22.26 26.93 -33.05
C LEU A 480 -20.76 26.63 -32.86
N PHE A 481 -20.14 25.90 -33.79
CA PHE A 481 -18.70 25.67 -33.75
C PHE A 481 -17.88 26.96 -33.97
N LYS A 482 -18.36 27.88 -34.82
CA LYS A 482 -17.69 29.18 -35.02
C LYS A 482 -17.85 30.09 -33.81
N ASP A 483 -19.05 30.15 -33.25
CA ASP A 483 -19.36 30.88 -32.01
C ASP A 483 -18.49 30.38 -30.84
N PHE A 484 -18.37 29.06 -30.69
CA PHE A 484 -17.43 28.42 -29.77
C PHE A 484 -15.98 28.90 -29.97
N LEU A 485 -15.45 28.83 -31.19
CA LEU A 485 -14.06 29.22 -31.45
C LEU A 485 -13.81 30.70 -31.14
N ALA A 486 -14.78 31.58 -31.43
CA ALA A 486 -14.67 33.01 -31.18
C ALA A 486 -14.67 33.33 -29.67
N HIS A 487 -15.65 32.81 -28.92
CA HIS A 487 -15.74 33.06 -27.48
C HIS A 487 -14.56 32.47 -26.71
N MET A 488 -14.14 31.24 -27.02
CA MET A 488 -12.95 30.66 -26.38
C MET A 488 -11.67 31.45 -26.65
N ALA A 489 -11.54 32.04 -27.85
CA ALA A 489 -10.41 32.91 -28.16
C ALA A 489 -10.46 34.24 -27.38
N SER A 490 -11.66 34.80 -27.18
CA SER A 490 -11.85 36.04 -26.41
C SER A 490 -11.45 35.92 -24.94
N GLU A 491 -11.57 34.71 -24.37
CA GLU A 491 -11.12 34.42 -23.01
C GLU A 491 -9.64 34.00 -22.90
N ASN A 492 -8.85 34.19 -23.96
CA ASN A 492 -7.46 33.72 -24.04
C ASN A 492 -7.30 32.19 -23.87
N ARG A 493 -8.33 31.42 -24.24
CA ARG A 493 -8.36 29.95 -24.21
C ARG A 493 -8.64 29.35 -25.59
N PRO A 494 -7.91 29.74 -26.66
CA PRO A 494 -8.26 29.35 -28.03
C PRO A 494 -8.19 27.83 -28.25
N SER A 495 -9.31 27.25 -28.67
CA SER A 495 -9.39 25.82 -28.95
C SER A 495 -8.85 25.45 -30.34
N ARG A 496 -8.21 24.28 -30.44
CA ARG A 496 -7.67 23.71 -31.69
C ARG A 496 -8.48 22.52 -32.23
N ILE A 497 -9.61 22.19 -31.60
CA ILE A 497 -10.44 21.06 -32.02
C ILE A 497 -11.14 21.34 -33.36
N ASN A 498 -11.42 20.29 -34.13
CA ASN A 498 -12.20 20.40 -35.36
C ASN A 498 -13.72 20.35 -35.08
N GLN A 499 -14.53 20.71 -36.09
CA GLN A 499 -15.99 20.76 -35.97
C GLN A 499 -16.62 19.41 -35.61
N SER A 500 -16.10 18.31 -36.15
CA SER A 500 -16.64 16.96 -35.90
C SER A 500 -16.47 16.57 -34.43
N THR A 501 -15.27 16.79 -33.88
CA THR A 501 -14.96 16.55 -32.47
C THR A 501 -15.80 17.45 -31.56
N PHE A 502 -15.92 18.75 -31.88
CA PHE A 502 -16.78 19.67 -31.14
C PHE A 502 -18.23 19.17 -31.14
N THR A 503 -18.81 18.88 -32.31
CA THR A 503 -20.21 18.46 -32.45
C THR A 503 -20.49 17.17 -31.68
N LYS A 504 -19.56 16.21 -31.72
CA LYS A 504 -19.66 14.95 -30.97
C LYS A 504 -19.64 15.17 -29.45
N ARG A 505 -18.80 16.10 -28.96
CA ARG A 505 -18.72 16.45 -27.54
C ARG A 505 -19.92 17.26 -27.08
N ALA A 506 -20.25 18.34 -27.79
CA ALA A 506 -21.39 19.21 -27.50
C ALA A 506 -22.71 18.43 -27.41
N ARG A 507 -22.90 17.40 -28.25
CA ARG A 507 -24.07 16.51 -28.18
C ARG A 507 -24.27 15.87 -26.79
N LYS A 508 -23.19 15.58 -26.06
CA LYS A 508 -23.26 14.98 -24.72
C LYS A 508 -23.73 15.96 -23.65
N TYR A 509 -23.55 17.26 -23.89
CA TYR A 509 -23.83 18.34 -22.94
C TYR A 509 -25.08 19.14 -23.33
N LEU A 510 -25.91 18.61 -24.23
CA LEU A 510 -27.15 19.27 -24.61
C LEU A 510 -28.10 19.31 -23.43
N PRO A 511 -28.74 20.46 -23.14
CA PRO A 511 -29.74 20.55 -22.10
C PRO A 511 -30.94 19.63 -22.39
N PRO A 512 -31.72 19.24 -21.37
CA PRO A 512 -32.97 18.50 -21.56
C PRO A 512 -33.87 19.17 -22.60
N GLY A 513 -34.49 18.37 -23.48
CA GLY A 513 -35.34 18.87 -24.57
C GLY A 513 -34.60 19.20 -25.87
N TRP A 514 -33.26 19.19 -25.90
CA TRP A 514 -32.49 19.40 -27.13
C TRP A 514 -32.10 18.08 -27.81
N LYS A 515 -32.16 18.05 -29.14
CA LYS A 515 -31.71 16.93 -29.99
C LYS A 515 -30.75 17.42 -31.07
N SER A 516 -30.03 16.48 -31.69
CA SER A 516 -29.16 16.76 -32.85
C SER A 516 -29.63 16.00 -34.09
N GLY A 517 -29.65 16.65 -35.24
CA GLY A 517 -30.05 16.01 -36.50
C GLY A 517 -30.16 16.99 -37.66
N LYS A 518 -30.49 16.49 -38.85
CA LYS A 518 -30.76 17.35 -40.01
C LYS A 518 -32.11 18.04 -39.83
N GLN A 519 -32.11 19.37 -39.83
CA GLN A 519 -33.29 20.20 -39.73
C GLN A 519 -33.17 21.43 -40.63
N ARG A 520 -34.29 22.05 -40.97
CA ARG A 520 -34.31 23.39 -41.56
C ARG A 520 -34.30 24.42 -40.42
N PRO A 521 -33.31 25.33 -40.34
CA PRO A 521 -33.24 26.33 -39.28
C PRO A 521 -34.53 27.17 -39.20
N GLY A 522 -35.03 27.65 -40.35
CA GLY A 522 -36.30 28.37 -40.48
C GLY A 522 -36.54 29.40 -39.36
N ASP A 523 -37.77 29.46 -38.85
CA ASP A 523 -38.19 30.38 -37.78
C ASP A 523 -37.51 30.12 -36.43
N GLY A 524 -36.91 28.93 -36.26
CA GLY A 524 -36.16 28.55 -35.07
C GLY A 524 -34.76 29.16 -35.00
N TRP A 525 -34.28 29.74 -36.09
CA TRP A 525 -33.05 30.52 -36.14
C TRP A 525 -33.34 32.02 -35.94
N LYS A 526 -32.55 32.69 -35.11
CA LYS A 526 -32.62 34.13 -34.86
C LYS A 526 -31.31 34.78 -35.28
N ASP A 527 -31.36 35.72 -36.23
CA ASP A 527 -30.16 36.39 -36.74
C ASP A 527 -29.38 37.18 -35.68
N GLN A 528 -30.02 37.57 -34.58
CA GLN A 528 -29.36 38.15 -33.41
C GLN A 528 -28.23 37.26 -32.86
N ASP A 529 -28.37 35.92 -32.92
CA ASP A 529 -27.29 35.03 -32.51
C ASP A 529 -26.11 35.10 -33.47
N ARG A 530 -26.35 35.35 -34.77
CA ARG A 530 -25.29 35.58 -35.75
C ARG A 530 -24.48 36.83 -35.42
N GLU A 531 -25.17 37.88 -34.97
CA GLU A 531 -24.57 39.18 -34.68
C GLU A 531 -23.54 39.10 -33.54
N ARG A 532 -23.64 38.10 -32.67
CA ARG A 532 -22.63 37.81 -31.63
C ARG A 532 -21.22 37.55 -32.19
N LEU A 533 -21.14 37.10 -33.44
CA LEU A 533 -19.85 36.90 -34.12
C LEU A 533 -19.29 38.19 -34.73
N ASN A 534 -20.10 39.24 -34.91
CA ASN A 534 -19.69 40.45 -35.65
C ASN A 534 -18.48 41.12 -34.99
N ASP A 535 -18.43 41.14 -33.66
CA ASP A 535 -17.34 41.72 -32.87
C ASP A 535 -16.02 40.96 -33.04
N TYR A 536 -16.05 39.72 -33.52
CA TYR A 536 -14.88 38.86 -33.71
C TYR A 536 -14.47 38.70 -35.19
N ILE A 537 -15.36 39.07 -36.11
CA ILE A 537 -15.21 38.86 -37.56
C ILE A 537 -14.24 39.87 -38.19
N SER A 538 -14.12 41.09 -37.65
CA SER A 538 -13.18 42.11 -38.13
C SER A 538 -11.72 41.71 -37.90
N ASP A 539 -11.47 40.98 -36.81
CA ASP A 539 -10.12 40.77 -36.28
C ASP A 539 -9.50 39.43 -36.71
N ASN A 540 -10.30 38.45 -37.18
CA ASN A 540 -9.78 37.17 -37.64
C ASN A 540 -10.72 36.41 -38.62
N PRO A 541 -10.28 36.09 -39.86
CA PRO A 541 -11.09 35.35 -40.84
C PRO A 541 -11.46 33.93 -40.40
N LYS A 542 -10.76 33.37 -39.40
CA LYS A 542 -11.06 32.03 -38.86
C LYS A 542 -12.46 31.93 -38.23
N TYR A 543 -13.02 33.04 -37.73
CA TYR A 543 -14.34 33.08 -37.08
C TYR A 543 -15.48 33.41 -38.05
N HIS A 544 -15.17 33.65 -39.33
CA HIS A 544 -16.19 33.92 -40.34
C HIS A 544 -17.13 32.73 -40.47
N CYS A 545 -18.42 33.01 -40.33
CA CYS A 545 -19.50 32.07 -40.58
C CYS A 545 -20.26 32.51 -41.83
N GLN A 546 -20.46 31.58 -42.77
CA GLN A 546 -21.35 31.83 -43.90
C GLN A 546 -22.77 32.13 -43.40
N PRO A 547 -23.55 32.97 -44.11
CA PRO A 547 -24.95 33.20 -43.78
C PRO A 547 -25.70 31.87 -43.63
N VAL A 548 -26.44 31.71 -42.53
CA VAL A 548 -27.33 30.57 -42.35
C VAL A 548 -28.44 30.69 -43.40
N LYS A 549 -28.59 29.67 -44.24
CA LYS A 549 -29.69 29.58 -45.21
C LYS A 549 -30.89 28.92 -44.50
N PRO A 550 -31.97 29.64 -44.18
CA PRO A 550 -33.03 29.12 -43.31
C PRO A 550 -33.81 27.94 -43.92
N ASP A 551 -33.86 27.86 -45.25
CA ASP A 551 -34.66 26.89 -46.00
C ASP A 551 -33.93 25.59 -46.32
N ASP A 552 -32.60 25.58 -46.22
CA ASP A 552 -31.76 24.42 -46.54
C ASP A 552 -31.63 23.48 -45.31
N PRO A 553 -31.85 22.15 -45.47
CA PRO A 553 -31.66 21.22 -44.38
C PRO A 553 -30.17 21.09 -44.04
N VAL A 554 -29.81 21.47 -42.82
CA VAL A 554 -28.44 21.40 -42.30
C VAL A 554 -28.41 20.64 -40.97
N ASN A 555 -27.23 20.22 -40.53
CA ASN A 555 -27.09 19.64 -39.19
C ASN A 555 -27.35 20.74 -38.15
N CYS A 556 -28.31 20.51 -37.26
CA CYS A 556 -28.68 21.42 -36.19
C CYS A 556 -28.68 20.72 -34.83
N PHE A 557 -28.47 21.51 -33.80
CA PHE A 557 -29.04 21.27 -32.47
C PHE A 557 -30.38 21.98 -32.40
N TYR A 558 -31.43 21.29 -31.97
CA TYR A 558 -32.79 21.84 -31.96
C TYR A 558 -33.59 21.42 -30.75
N GLN A 559 -34.45 22.31 -30.26
CA GLN A 559 -35.40 22.00 -29.19
C GLN A 559 -36.57 21.18 -29.73
N VAL A 560 -36.99 20.22 -28.93
CA VAL A 560 -38.23 19.47 -29.10
C VAL A 560 -39.14 19.86 -27.95
N GLU A 561 -40.42 20.13 -28.22
CA GLU A 561 -41.40 20.35 -27.15
C GLU A 561 -41.41 19.14 -26.22
N LEU A 562 -41.18 19.39 -24.92
CA LEU A 562 -41.38 18.39 -23.89
C LEU A 562 -42.89 18.21 -23.73
N VAL A 563 -43.45 17.22 -24.41
CA VAL A 563 -44.81 16.76 -24.08
C VAL A 563 -44.75 16.22 -22.66
N PRO A 564 -45.51 16.76 -21.68
CA PRO A 564 -45.55 16.18 -20.35
C PRO A 564 -45.97 14.72 -20.47
N ASP A 565 -45.24 13.81 -19.82
CA ASP A 565 -45.60 12.39 -19.80
C ASP A 565 -47.09 12.28 -19.46
N LYS A 566 -47.87 11.75 -20.42
CA LYS A 566 -49.18 11.21 -20.08
C LYS A 566 -48.90 10.11 -19.07
N VAL A 567 -49.28 10.35 -17.83
CA VAL A 567 -49.47 9.30 -16.83
C VAL A 567 -50.36 8.25 -17.49
N GLU A 568 -49.76 7.17 -17.98
CA GLU A 568 -50.49 5.97 -18.34
C GLU A 568 -51.01 5.38 -17.04
N GLN A 569 -52.24 5.74 -16.69
CA GLN A 569 -53.09 4.85 -15.93
C GLN A 569 -53.36 3.64 -16.83
N ASN A 570 -52.67 2.53 -16.54
CA ASN A 570 -53.20 1.17 -16.67
C ASN A 570 -52.44 0.24 -15.74
#